data_AF-A0A5E3WDZ5-F1
#
_entry.id   AF-A0A5E3WDZ5-F1
#
_cell.length_a   1.000
_cell.length_b   1.000
_cell.length_c   1.000
_cell.angle_alpha   90.00
_cell.angle_beta   90.00
_cell.angle_gamma   90.00
#
_symmetry.space_group_name_H-M   'P 1'
#
loop_
_entity.id
_entity.type
_entity.pdbx_description
1 polymer ?
#
loop_
_entity_poly.entity_id
_entity_poly.type
_entity_poly.pdbx_seq_one_letter_code
_entity_poly.pdbx_strand_id
1 'polypeptide(L)'
;MPSPPRLARCLDIARLPKNTNNLTHVNTRATTPGSVYPLLYRDRRTPLKHMLDPTHTAAPLSISERHKLSPIWHSRYFDLQALPKAWLIKDEYPVSPRGWDYTPYPETRAKDMKGLDMSVVFSRRNDYIGEDKFVWSTVKRKLRTALQLIITRGARVQNLSTEGAAQAPLLVFDPLDANADRWVQPDWTYVFLPKKALYRTTVNHSVGPVREALVYILEQAKLREKERWILPAKPAPKTGEHSKRGARKPQKS
;
A
#
# COMPACT_ATOMS: atom_id res chain seq x y z
N MET A 1 -5.24 -39.72 -6.56
CA MET A 1 -5.26 -38.27 -6.24
C MET A 1 -4.61 -37.52 -7.40
N PRO A 2 -5.36 -36.78 -8.22
CA PRO A 2 -4.78 -35.96 -9.28
C PRO A 2 -3.85 -34.91 -8.67
N SER A 3 -2.66 -34.75 -9.24
CA SER A 3 -1.68 -33.76 -8.82
C SER A 3 -2.27 -32.35 -8.94
N PRO A 4 -2.04 -31.46 -7.95
CA PRO A 4 -2.56 -30.10 -8.02
C PRO A 4 -2.05 -29.44 -9.32
N PRO A 5 -2.92 -28.69 -10.03
CA PRO A 5 -2.53 -28.03 -11.27
C PRO A 5 -1.28 -27.20 -11.01
N ARG A 6 -0.20 -27.51 -11.74
CA ARG A 6 1.05 -26.77 -11.66
C ARG A 6 0.70 -25.30 -11.86
N LEU A 7 0.92 -24.48 -10.82
CA LEU A 7 0.75 -23.03 -10.89
C LEU A 7 1.42 -22.57 -12.19
N ALA A 8 0.61 -21.98 -13.08
CA ALA A 8 1.03 -21.55 -14.40
C ALA A 8 2.44 -20.96 -14.32
N ARG A 9 3.40 -21.58 -15.04
CA ARG A 9 4.80 -21.16 -15.06
C ARG A 9 4.81 -19.65 -15.22
N CYS A 10 5.55 -18.96 -14.33
CA CYS A 10 5.78 -17.52 -14.44
C CYS A 10 5.96 -17.19 -15.91
N LEU A 11 5.18 -16.23 -16.43
CA LEU A 11 5.38 -15.61 -17.74
C LEU A 11 6.88 -15.55 -17.97
N ASP A 12 7.36 -16.18 -19.04
CA ASP A 12 8.78 -16.30 -19.32
C ASP A 12 9.37 -14.89 -19.34
N ILE A 13 9.94 -14.45 -18.21
CA ILE A 13 10.28 -13.04 -17.97
C ILE A 13 11.34 -12.61 -19.01
N ALA A 14 12.08 -13.59 -19.53
CA ALA A 14 13.03 -13.46 -20.62
C ALA A 14 12.39 -13.07 -21.96
N ARG A 15 11.12 -13.41 -22.20
CA ARG A 15 10.38 -13.05 -23.42
C ARG A 15 9.68 -11.69 -23.35
N LEU A 16 9.73 -11.03 -22.21
CA LEU A 16 9.14 -9.71 -22.07
C LEU A 16 10.00 -8.68 -22.82
N PRO A 17 9.38 -7.68 -23.49
CA PRO A 17 10.12 -6.69 -24.25
C PRO A 17 11.18 -6.01 -23.38
N LYS A 18 12.33 -5.68 -23.98
CA LYS A 18 13.40 -4.97 -23.29
C LYS A 18 12.84 -3.66 -22.74
N ASN A 19 13.24 -3.33 -21.51
CA ASN A 19 12.84 -2.07 -20.92
C ASN A 19 13.50 -0.94 -21.71
N THR A 20 12.71 -0.04 -22.27
CA THR A 20 13.19 1.16 -22.96
C THR A 20 13.64 2.24 -21.98
N ASN A 21 13.22 2.13 -20.71
CA ASN A 21 13.55 3.10 -19.67
C ASN A 21 14.72 2.60 -18.82
N ASN A 22 15.50 3.54 -18.27
CA ASN A 22 16.66 3.22 -17.43
C ASN A 22 16.28 2.47 -16.14
N LEU A 23 15.00 2.52 -15.73
CA LEU A 23 14.52 1.93 -14.48
C LEU A 23 14.35 0.41 -14.57
N THR A 24 15.36 -0.33 -14.15
CA THR A 24 15.40 -1.80 -14.27
C THR A 24 14.74 -2.53 -13.11
N HIS A 25 14.76 -1.96 -11.90
CA HIS A 25 14.27 -2.63 -10.70
C HIS A 25 13.66 -1.67 -9.69
N VAL A 26 12.76 -2.22 -8.86
CA VAL A 26 12.22 -1.56 -7.67
C VAL A 26 12.81 -2.26 -6.45
N ASN A 27 13.63 -1.55 -5.70
CA ASN A 27 14.13 -2.00 -4.43
C ASN A 27 13.08 -1.71 -3.34
N THR A 28 12.56 -2.76 -2.74
CA THR A 28 11.63 -2.66 -1.59
C THR A 28 12.25 -3.15 -0.29
N ARG A 29 13.55 -3.46 -0.27
CA ARG A 29 14.21 -4.08 0.88
C ARG A 29 14.94 -3.02 1.69
N ALA A 30 14.64 -2.97 2.99
CA ALA A 30 15.26 -2.05 3.93
C ALA A 30 15.20 -0.57 3.46
N THR A 31 14.06 -0.20 2.88
CA THR A 31 13.74 1.17 2.40
C THR A 31 12.76 1.90 3.31
N THR A 32 12.19 1.20 4.30
CA THR A 32 11.30 1.78 5.31
C THR A 32 12.13 2.14 6.55
N PRO A 33 12.25 3.44 6.91
CA PRO A 33 13.15 3.92 7.97
C PRO A 33 12.65 3.67 9.41
N GLY A 34 11.57 2.92 9.60
CA GLY A 34 10.98 2.61 10.91
C GLY A 34 9.79 1.67 10.80
N SER A 35 9.01 1.56 11.88
CA SER A 35 7.87 0.65 11.96
C SER A 35 6.53 1.34 11.72
N VAL A 36 5.73 0.68 10.90
CA VAL A 36 4.31 0.97 10.68
C VAL A 36 3.41 0.32 11.73
N TYR A 37 3.92 -0.65 12.51
CA TYR A 37 3.08 -1.49 13.38
C TYR A 37 2.26 -0.69 14.40
N PRO A 38 2.83 0.28 15.14
CA PRO A 38 2.05 1.01 16.13
C PRO A 38 0.89 1.80 15.52
N LEU A 39 1.07 2.26 14.27
CA LEU A 39 0.00 2.88 13.49
C LEU A 39 -1.05 1.82 13.10
N LEU A 40 -0.66 0.70 12.49
CA LEU A 40 -1.62 -0.29 11.98
C LEU A 40 -2.48 -0.97 13.06
N TYR A 41 -1.91 -1.22 14.25
CA TYR A 41 -2.58 -1.97 15.32
C TYR A 41 -3.11 -1.08 16.44
N ARG A 42 -3.18 0.24 16.21
CA ARG A 42 -3.76 1.24 17.13
C ARG A 42 -3.23 1.09 18.55
N ASP A 43 -1.91 0.96 18.70
CA ASP A 43 -1.32 1.06 20.03
C ASP A 43 -1.51 2.50 20.51
N ARG A 44 -2.46 2.70 21.45
CA ARG A 44 -2.86 4.03 21.92
C ARG A 44 -1.74 4.76 22.67
N ARG A 45 -0.62 4.09 22.94
CA ARG A 45 0.43 4.61 23.81
C ARG A 45 1.67 5.10 23.09
N THR A 46 1.73 5.09 21.76
CA THR A 46 2.95 5.49 21.05
C THR A 46 3.29 6.96 21.31
N PRO A 47 4.36 7.27 22.05
CA PRO A 47 4.69 8.63 22.40
C PRO A 47 5.24 9.38 21.16
N LEU A 48 4.88 10.65 20.99
CA LEU A 48 5.32 11.51 19.87
C LEU A 48 6.84 11.52 19.68
N LYS A 49 7.61 11.45 20.78
CA LYS A 49 9.08 11.40 20.78
C LYS A 49 9.69 10.24 19.99
N HIS A 50 8.93 9.18 19.72
CA HIS A 50 9.41 8.04 18.94
C HIS A 50 9.08 8.13 17.46
N MET A 51 8.40 9.18 16.99
CA MET A 51 8.19 9.38 15.55
C MET A 51 9.53 9.68 14.85
N LEU A 52 9.63 9.30 13.57
CA LEU A 52 10.81 9.60 12.76
C LEU A 52 11.02 11.10 12.59
N ASP A 53 9.93 11.81 12.27
CA ASP A 53 9.94 13.27 12.17
C ASP A 53 8.82 13.89 13.01
N PRO A 54 9.14 14.34 14.24
CA PRO A 54 8.21 15.05 15.10
C PRO A 54 7.80 16.44 14.59
N THR A 55 8.52 17.02 13.61
CA THR A 55 8.27 18.37 13.10
C THR A 55 7.24 18.40 11.97
N HIS A 56 6.90 17.24 11.41
CA HIS A 56 5.87 17.11 10.37
C HIS A 56 4.52 17.67 10.83
N THR A 57 3.80 18.37 9.96
CA THR A 57 2.54 19.09 10.32
C THR A 57 1.47 18.19 10.92
N ALA A 58 1.34 16.96 10.43
CA ALA A 58 0.41 15.95 10.96
C ALA A 58 0.97 15.13 12.15
N ALA A 59 2.19 15.38 12.63
CA ALA A 59 2.78 14.66 13.76
C ALA A 59 2.00 14.86 15.08
N PRO A 60 1.51 16.08 15.43
CA PRO A 60 0.76 16.29 16.67
C PRO A 60 -0.62 15.62 16.71
N LEU A 61 -1.14 15.18 15.56
CA LEU A 61 -2.47 14.58 15.46
C LEU A 61 -2.53 13.23 16.18
N SER A 62 -3.70 12.91 16.73
CA SER A 62 -3.92 11.59 17.31
C SER A 62 -3.79 10.48 16.25
N ILE A 63 -3.49 9.25 16.67
CA ILE A 63 -3.43 8.09 15.78
C ILE A 63 -4.74 7.95 14.97
N SER A 64 -5.90 8.17 15.60
CA SER A 64 -7.19 8.10 14.90
C SER A 64 -7.35 9.17 13.82
N GLU A 65 -6.84 10.37 14.04
CA GLU A 65 -6.89 11.46 13.06
C GLU A 65 -5.93 11.19 11.90
N ARG A 66 -4.71 10.73 12.20
CA ARG A 66 -3.76 10.27 11.18
C ARG A 66 -4.35 9.17 10.30
N HIS A 67 -5.05 8.20 10.87
CA HIS A 67 -5.75 7.19 10.08
C HIS A 67 -6.84 7.74 9.16
N LYS A 68 -7.56 8.78 9.60
CA LYS A 68 -8.57 9.43 8.75
C LYS A 68 -7.94 10.21 7.60
N LEU A 69 -6.73 10.73 7.81
CA LEU A 69 -5.96 11.44 6.79
C LEU A 69 -5.24 10.50 5.83
N SER A 70 -4.80 9.32 6.31
CA SER A 70 -4.10 8.34 5.49
C SER A 70 -5.03 7.81 4.40
N PRO A 71 -4.66 7.90 3.11
CA PRO A 71 -5.43 7.31 2.05
C PRO A 71 -5.40 5.78 2.15
N ILE A 72 -6.58 5.19 2.03
CA ILE A 72 -6.79 3.74 2.02
C ILE A 72 -7.60 3.40 0.79
N TRP A 73 -7.10 2.44 0.02
CA TRP A 73 -7.78 1.84 -1.11
C TRP A 73 -8.19 0.40 -0.77
N HIS A 74 -9.37 0.00 -1.20
CA HIS A 74 -9.97 -1.28 -0.86
C HIS A 74 -10.29 -2.10 -2.11
N SER A 75 -10.01 -3.40 -2.06
CA SER A 75 -10.48 -4.36 -3.06
C SER A 75 -10.83 -5.71 -2.46
N ARG A 76 -11.35 -6.60 -3.30
CA ARG A 76 -11.54 -8.00 -2.95
C ARG A 76 -10.24 -8.75 -2.63
N TYR A 77 -9.08 -8.24 -3.06
CA TYR A 77 -7.81 -8.96 -3.01
C TYR A 77 -6.86 -8.46 -1.93
N PHE A 78 -6.88 -7.16 -1.65
CA PHE A 78 -6.05 -6.52 -0.62
C PHE A 78 -6.62 -5.15 -0.31
N ASP A 79 -6.23 -4.62 0.84
CA ASP A 79 -6.31 -3.18 1.11
C ASP A 79 -4.89 -2.58 0.96
N LEU A 80 -4.80 -1.38 0.40
CA LEU A 80 -3.55 -0.62 0.31
C LEU A 80 -3.72 0.67 1.09
N GLN A 81 -2.94 0.83 2.15
CA GLN A 81 -2.87 2.05 2.92
C GLN A 81 -1.53 2.72 2.67
N ALA A 82 -1.51 4.04 2.54
CA ALA A 82 -0.25 4.79 2.45
C ALA A 82 -0.10 5.74 3.63
N LEU A 83 1.12 5.79 4.17
CA LEU A 83 1.48 6.57 5.35
C LEU A 83 2.73 7.39 5.02
N PRO A 84 2.80 8.68 5.38
CA PRO A 84 4.06 9.43 5.34
C PRO A 84 5.13 8.71 6.16
N LYS A 85 6.36 8.66 5.65
CA LYS A 85 7.51 8.12 6.40
C LYS A 85 7.74 8.88 7.71
N ALA A 86 7.47 10.19 7.72
CA ALA A 86 7.51 11.02 8.92
C ALA A 86 6.67 10.46 10.08
N TRP A 87 5.59 9.74 9.78
CA TRP A 87 4.70 9.18 10.80
C TRP A 87 5.19 7.88 11.42
N LEU A 88 6.15 7.22 10.78
CA LEU A 88 6.66 5.95 11.25
C LEU A 88 7.37 6.13 12.59
N ILE A 89 7.42 5.04 13.34
CA ILE A 89 8.03 5.02 14.66
C ILE A 89 9.44 4.47 14.52
N LYS A 90 10.41 5.12 15.17
CA LYS A 90 11.75 4.58 15.37
C LYS A 90 11.61 3.24 16.07
N ASP A 91 12.12 2.16 15.49
CA ASP A 91 12.20 0.91 16.22
C ASP A 91 13.17 1.08 17.39
N GLU A 92 13.13 0.15 18.33
CA GLU A 92 14.12 0.13 19.39
C GLU A 92 15.50 -0.27 18.85
N TYR A 93 15.52 -1.08 17.79
CA TYR A 93 16.73 -1.64 17.19
C TYR A 93 16.77 -1.38 15.68
N PRO A 94 17.54 -0.39 15.21
CA PRO A 94 17.60 -0.08 13.78
C PRO A 94 18.24 -1.21 13.00
N VAL A 95 17.78 -1.41 11.77
CA VAL A 95 18.41 -2.36 10.85
C VAL A 95 19.70 -1.75 10.31
N SER A 96 20.85 -2.24 10.80
CA SER A 96 22.18 -1.95 10.24
C SER A 96 22.24 -2.30 8.74
N PRO A 97 22.92 -1.53 7.87
CA PRO A 97 23.88 -0.44 8.17
C PRO A 97 23.29 0.97 8.17
N ARG A 98 22.00 1.16 7.86
CA ARG A 98 21.44 2.50 7.62
C ARG A 98 21.04 3.27 8.89
N GLY A 99 20.96 2.61 10.05
CA GLY A 99 20.56 3.28 11.29
C GLY A 99 19.11 3.82 11.23
N TRP A 100 18.86 4.89 11.98
CA TRP A 100 17.60 5.66 11.98
C TRP A 100 17.61 6.84 11.01
N ASP A 101 18.70 7.02 10.25
CA ASP A 101 18.92 8.22 9.46
C ASP A 101 17.95 8.24 8.29
N TYR A 102 16.80 8.87 8.54
CA TYR A 102 15.84 9.20 7.53
C TYR A 102 16.46 10.27 6.64
N THR A 103 16.99 9.84 5.49
CA THR A 103 17.28 10.76 4.41
C THR A 103 15.99 10.98 3.62
N PRO A 104 15.46 12.23 3.58
CA PRO A 104 14.33 12.53 2.73
C PRO A 104 14.68 12.17 1.29
N TYR A 105 13.66 11.79 0.53
CA TYR A 105 13.88 11.43 -0.86
C TYR A 105 14.38 12.67 -1.61
N PRO A 106 15.42 12.57 -2.46
CA PRO A 106 15.92 13.72 -3.19
C PRO A 106 14.81 14.31 -4.07
N GLU A 107 14.65 15.64 -4.05
CA GLU A 107 13.59 16.34 -4.81
C GLU A 107 13.69 16.04 -6.31
N THR A 108 14.91 15.91 -6.83
CA THR A 108 15.18 15.56 -8.22
C THR A 108 15.87 14.21 -8.30
N ARG A 109 15.26 13.31 -9.06
CA ARG A 109 15.86 12.03 -9.38
C ARG A 109 16.94 12.20 -10.45
N ALA A 110 18.12 11.64 -10.24
CA ALA A 110 19.15 11.63 -11.29
C ALA A 110 18.65 10.80 -12.49
N LYS A 111 18.83 11.33 -13.71
CA LYS A 111 18.38 10.70 -14.97
C LYS A 111 18.95 9.28 -15.18
N ASP A 112 20.05 8.97 -14.51
CA ASP A 112 20.79 7.71 -14.63
C ASP A 112 20.42 6.67 -13.57
N MET A 113 19.45 6.94 -12.69
CA MET A 113 19.06 5.99 -11.65
C MET A 113 18.39 4.74 -12.25
N LYS A 114 19.13 3.62 -12.22
CA LYS A 114 18.63 2.32 -12.68
C LYS A 114 17.64 1.65 -11.72
N GLY A 115 17.53 2.13 -10.49
CA GLY A 115 16.72 1.54 -9.42
C GLY A 115 15.79 2.55 -8.75
N LEU A 116 14.62 2.09 -8.32
CA LEU A 116 13.68 2.85 -7.48
C LEU A 116 13.64 2.26 -6.08
N ASP A 117 14.01 3.04 -5.09
CA ASP A 117 13.72 2.72 -3.69
C ASP A 117 12.26 3.07 -3.39
N MET A 118 11.48 2.05 -3.02
CA MET A 118 10.09 2.19 -2.63
C MET A 118 9.89 1.59 -1.24
N SER A 119 9.32 2.35 -0.30
CA SER A 119 9.00 1.85 1.03
C SER A 119 7.71 1.04 0.99
N VAL A 120 7.83 -0.29 1.00
CA VAL A 120 6.68 -1.21 0.95
C VAL A 120 6.71 -2.14 2.13
N VAL A 121 5.62 -2.17 2.89
CA VAL A 121 5.41 -3.10 4.00
C VAL A 121 4.23 -4.01 3.69
N PHE A 122 4.39 -5.28 4.01
CA PHE A 122 3.33 -6.28 3.91
C PHE A 122 2.94 -6.67 5.32
N SER A 123 1.74 -6.27 5.73
CA SER A 123 1.21 -6.55 7.06
C SER A 123 0.12 -7.63 6.99
N ARG A 124 0.01 -8.42 8.06
CA ARG A 124 -0.99 -9.48 8.19
C ARG A 124 -2.06 -9.05 9.18
N ARG A 125 -3.31 -9.27 8.83
CA ARG A 125 -4.38 -9.35 9.82
C ARG A 125 -4.82 -10.81 9.91
N ASN A 126 -5.03 -11.31 11.13
CA ASN A 126 -5.28 -12.74 11.38
C ASN A 126 -6.54 -13.26 10.64
N ASP A 127 -7.49 -12.37 10.37
CA ASP A 127 -8.71 -12.61 9.61
C ASP A 127 -8.49 -12.69 8.08
N TYR A 128 -7.37 -12.20 7.56
CA TYR A 128 -7.19 -12.02 6.10
C TYR A 128 -6.48 -13.20 5.45
N ILE A 129 -5.34 -13.63 5.98
CA ILE A 129 -4.53 -14.74 5.48
C ILE A 129 -4.06 -15.44 6.74
N GLY A 130 -4.56 -16.65 6.98
CA GLY A 130 -4.19 -17.44 8.16
C GLY A 130 -2.67 -17.65 8.30
N GLU A 131 -2.24 -18.39 9.31
CA GLU A 131 -0.82 -18.43 9.72
C GLU A 131 0.13 -19.17 8.75
N ASP A 132 -0.39 -19.67 7.62
CA ASP A 132 0.39 -20.39 6.62
C ASP A 132 1.48 -19.51 5.97
N LYS A 133 2.72 -19.80 6.32
CA LYS A 133 3.92 -19.10 5.84
C LYS A 133 4.10 -19.23 4.32
N PHE A 134 3.73 -20.37 3.72
CA PHE A 134 3.87 -20.61 2.29
C PHE A 134 2.86 -19.78 1.48
N VAL A 135 1.60 -19.80 1.92
CA VAL A 135 0.54 -18.94 1.34
C VAL A 135 0.96 -17.47 1.40
N TRP A 136 1.46 -17.03 2.55
CA TRP A 136 1.92 -15.67 2.76
C TRP A 136 3.10 -15.27 1.85
N SER A 137 4.12 -16.13 1.74
CA SER A 137 5.26 -15.92 0.85
C SER A 137 4.82 -15.79 -0.61
N THR A 138 3.88 -16.65 -1.03
CA THR A 138 3.31 -16.63 -2.39
C THR A 138 2.57 -15.33 -2.67
N VAL A 139 1.74 -14.86 -1.74
CA VAL A 139 0.99 -13.60 -1.89
C VAL A 139 1.92 -12.38 -1.94
N LYS A 140 2.92 -12.31 -1.05
CA LYS A 140 3.95 -11.26 -1.10
C LYS A 140 4.66 -11.21 -2.44
N ARG A 141 5.07 -12.38 -2.95
CA ARG A 141 5.75 -12.50 -4.25
C ARG A 141 4.85 -11.97 -5.36
N LYS A 142 3.57 -12.36 -5.41
CA LYS A 142 2.62 -11.87 -6.42
C LYS A 142 2.51 -10.33 -6.43
N LEU A 143 2.33 -9.72 -5.27
CA LEU A 143 2.21 -8.26 -5.15
C LEU A 143 3.50 -7.54 -5.53
N ARG A 144 4.67 -8.04 -5.09
CA ARG A 144 5.96 -7.47 -5.49
C ARG A 144 6.18 -7.58 -6.99
N THR A 145 5.86 -8.73 -7.59
CA THR A 145 5.96 -8.91 -9.04
C THR A 145 5.02 -7.96 -9.78
N ALA A 146 3.76 -7.81 -9.32
CA ALA A 146 2.83 -6.87 -9.92
C ALA A 146 3.33 -5.42 -9.84
N LEU A 147 3.80 -4.98 -8.67
CA LEU A 147 4.42 -3.66 -8.47
C LEU A 147 5.60 -3.44 -9.44
N GLN A 148 6.51 -4.42 -9.52
CA GLN A 148 7.66 -4.33 -10.41
C GLN A 148 7.22 -4.22 -11.87
N LEU A 149 6.28 -5.04 -12.33
CA LEU A 149 5.77 -4.99 -13.72
C LEU A 149 5.09 -3.65 -14.04
N ILE A 150 4.33 -3.07 -13.11
CA ILE A 150 3.68 -1.78 -13.30
C ILE A 150 4.73 -0.67 -13.39
N ILE A 151 5.63 -0.59 -12.40
CA ILE A 151 6.56 0.53 -12.26
C ILE A 151 7.65 0.48 -13.32
N THR A 152 8.24 -0.68 -13.58
CA THR A 152 9.38 -0.79 -14.50
C THR A 152 8.98 -1.00 -15.95
N ARG A 153 7.76 -1.50 -16.22
CA ARG A 153 7.33 -1.86 -17.58
C ARG A 153 5.97 -1.30 -17.99
N GLY A 154 5.33 -0.49 -17.14
CA GLY A 154 4.04 0.11 -17.46
C GLY A 154 2.94 -0.93 -17.69
N ALA A 155 3.00 -2.07 -16.98
CA ALA A 155 2.04 -3.15 -17.18
C ALA A 155 0.59 -2.70 -16.90
N ARG A 156 -0.33 -3.13 -17.77
CA ARG A 156 -1.78 -2.96 -17.64
C ARG A 156 -2.50 -4.25 -18.04
N VAL A 157 -3.70 -4.43 -17.53
CA VAL A 157 -4.56 -5.57 -17.88
C VAL A 157 -5.50 -5.15 -18.99
N GLN A 158 -5.53 -5.91 -20.09
CA GLN A 158 -6.53 -5.78 -21.14
C GLN A 158 -7.51 -6.96 -21.02
N ASN A 159 -8.78 -6.64 -20.77
CA ASN A 159 -9.85 -7.63 -20.79
C ASN A 159 -10.23 -7.87 -22.25
N LEU A 160 -9.78 -8.99 -22.82
CA LEU A 160 -10.25 -9.44 -24.13
C LEU A 160 -11.60 -10.14 -23.92
N SER A 161 -12.68 -9.39 -24.03
CA SER A 161 -14.03 -9.97 -24.14
C SER A 161 -14.23 -10.40 -25.59
N THR A 162 -13.67 -11.55 -25.95
CA THR A 162 -14.05 -12.20 -27.21
C THR A 162 -15.37 -12.93 -26.96
N GLU A 163 -16.36 -12.67 -27.81
CA GLU A 163 -17.73 -13.20 -27.71
C GLU A 163 -17.75 -14.69 -27.31
N GLY A 164 -18.20 -14.97 -26.08
CA GLY A 164 -18.54 -16.32 -25.62
C GLY A 164 -17.56 -17.03 -24.68
N ALA A 165 -16.31 -16.57 -24.49
CA ALA A 165 -15.38 -17.22 -23.57
C ALA A 165 -14.64 -16.22 -22.68
N ALA A 166 -14.73 -16.40 -21.36
CA ALA A 166 -13.95 -15.65 -20.38
C ALA A 166 -12.47 -16.00 -20.53
N GLN A 167 -11.75 -15.30 -21.41
CA GLN A 167 -10.31 -15.44 -21.52
C GLN A 167 -9.62 -14.85 -20.30
N ALA A 168 -8.48 -15.45 -19.95
CA ALA A 168 -7.63 -14.92 -18.89
C ALA A 168 -7.16 -13.50 -19.26
N PRO A 169 -7.07 -12.58 -18.29
CA PRO A 169 -6.61 -11.22 -18.53
C PRO A 169 -5.23 -11.20 -19.19
N LEU A 170 -5.14 -10.54 -20.34
CA LEU A 170 -3.89 -10.35 -21.07
C LEU A 170 -3.12 -9.17 -20.47
N LEU A 171 -1.83 -9.35 -20.21
CA LEU A 171 -0.95 -8.26 -19.81
C LEU A 171 -0.42 -7.55 -21.04
N VAL A 172 -0.65 -6.24 -21.08
CA VAL A 172 -0.11 -5.33 -22.09
C VAL A 172 0.89 -4.41 -21.40
N PHE A 173 1.99 -4.09 -22.08
CA PHE A 173 3.04 -3.21 -21.54
C PHE A 173 3.05 -1.92 -22.33
N ASP A 174 3.03 -0.80 -21.62
CA ASP A 174 3.13 0.54 -22.19
C ASP A 174 4.43 1.20 -21.72
N PRO A 175 5.44 1.35 -22.59
CA PRO A 175 6.70 2.00 -22.24
C PRO A 175 6.57 3.43 -21.68
N LEU A 176 5.54 4.18 -22.11
CA LEU A 176 5.29 5.53 -21.64
C LEU A 176 4.76 5.55 -20.20
N ASP A 177 4.12 4.46 -19.79
CA ASP A 177 3.66 4.26 -18.41
C ASP A 177 4.77 3.79 -17.47
N ALA A 178 5.94 3.36 -17.97
CA ALA A 178 7.04 2.82 -17.17
C ALA A 178 7.86 3.92 -16.47
N ASN A 179 7.21 4.78 -15.70
CA ASN A 179 7.82 5.90 -14.99
C ASN A 179 7.51 5.84 -13.48
N ALA A 180 8.54 5.88 -12.63
CA ALA A 180 8.35 5.85 -11.17
C ALA A 180 7.50 7.00 -10.63
N ASP A 181 7.68 8.21 -11.17
CA ASP A 181 7.03 9.43 -10.65
C ASP A 181 5.52 9.42 -10.89
N ARG A 182 5.07 8.53 -11.78
CA ARG A 182 3.66 8.27 -12.05
C ARG A 182 3.01 7.32 -11.05
N TRP A 183 3.79 6.54 -10.32
CA TRP A 183 3.28 5.44 -9.49
C TRP A 183 3.59 5.61 -8.01
N VAL A 184 4.69 6.27 -7.68
CA VAL A 184 5.22 6.34 -6.32
C VAL A 184 5.33 7.79 -5.89
N GLN A 185 4.74 8.10 -4.74
CA GLN A 185 4.94 9.35 -4.05
C GLN A 185 6.23 9.24 -3.21
N PRO A 186 7.22 10.13 -3.41
CA PRO A 186 8.39 10.21 -2.55
C PRO A 186 7.99 10.36 -1.09
N ASP A 187 8.77 9.77 -0.17
CA ASP A 187 8.56 9.87 1.28
C ASP A 187 7.27 9.29 1.86
N TRP A 188 6.64 8.39 1.11
CA TRP A 188 5.51 7.60 1.58
C TRP A 188 5.86 6.12 1.71
N THR A 189 5.19 5.46 2.65
CA THR A 189 5.25 4.02 2.93
C THR A 189 3.93 3.38 2.55
N TYR A 190 4.01 2.39 1.67
CA TYR A 190 2.87 1.64 1.15
C TYR A 190 2.69 0.36 1.95
N VAL A 191 1.57 0.25 2.67
CA VAL A 191 1.22 -0.91 3.47
C VAL A 191 0.17 -1.74 2.75
N PHE A 192 0.59 -2.89 2.23
CA PHE A 192 -0.34 -3.90 1.73
C PHE A 192 -0.89 -4.73 2.89
N LEU A 193 -2.20 -4.90 2.88
CA LEU A 193 -2.98 -5.79 3.75
C LEU A 193 -3.67 -6.85 2.87
N PRO A 194 -2.95 -7.91 2.47
CA PRO A 194 -3.45 -8.86 1.47
C PRO A 194 -4.54 -9.78 2.04
N LYS A 195 -5.56 -10.10 1.24
CA LYS A 195 -6.70 -10.98 1.60
C LYS A 195 -6.51 -12.38 1.02
N LYS A 196 -7.12 -13.40 1.62
CA LYS A 196 -7.04 -14.82 1.18
C LYS A 196 -7.39 -15.02 -0.30
N ALA A 197 -8.31 -14.23 -0.84
CA ALA A 197 -8.73 -14.30 -2.24
C ALA A 197 -7.56 -14.13 -3.23
N LEU A 198 -6.57 -13.31 -2.89
CA LEU A 198 -5.39 -13.06 -3.73
C LEU A 198 -4.49 -14.29 -3.88
N TYR A 199 -4.48 -15.20 -2.91
CA TYR A 199 -3.73 -16.45 -3.03
C TYR A 199 -4.21 -17.29 -4.22
N ARG A 200 -5.50 -17.25 -4.53
CA ARG A 200 -6.14 -18.04 -5.59
C ARG A 200 -6.02 -17.43 -6.99
N THR A 201 -5.48 -16.23 -7.14
CA THR A 201 -5.38 -15.55 -8.44
C THR A 201 -4.00 -15.68 -9.07
N THR A 202 -3.88 -15.37 -10.36
CA THR A 202 -2.57 -15.22 -11.02
C THR A 202 -2.00 -13.81 -10.79
N VAL A 203 -0.72 -13.61 -11.11
CA VAL A 203 -0.10 -12.27 -11.06
C VAL A 203 -0.84 -11.29 -11.97
N ASN A 204 -1.26 -11.71 -13.17
CA ASN A 204 -2.00 -10.88 -14.12
C ASN A 204 -3.25 -10.25 -13.49
N HIS A 205 -4.01 -11.05 -12.73
CA HIS A 205 -5.22 -10.58 -12.03
C HIS A 205 -4.92 -9.56 -10.92
N SER A 206 -3.70 -9.54 -10.39
CA SER A 206 -3.29 -8.56 -9.38
C SER A 206 -2.81 -7.24 -9.97
N VAL A 207 -2.39 -7.19 -11.25
CA VAL A 207 -1.86 -5.98 -11.87
C VAL A 207 -2.88 -4.85 -11.95
N GLY A 208 -4.11 -5.13 -12.40
CA GLY A 208 -5.18 -4.12 -12.45
C GLY A 208 -5.48 -3.47 -11.10
N PRO A 209 -5.87 -4.26 -10.08
CA PRO A 209 -6.09 -3.78 -8.72
C PRO A 209 -4.90 -3.01 -8.12
N VAL A 210 -3.66 -3.49 -8.29
CA VAL A 210 -2.47 -2.77 -7.78
C VAL A 210 -2.31 -1.43 -8.47
N ARG A 211 -2.53 -1.38 -9.78
CA ARG A 211 -2.42 -0.14 -10.56
C ARG A 211 -3.48 0.88 -10.13
N GLU A 212 -4.74 0.48 -10.03
CA GLU A 212 -5.84 1.32 -9.53
C GLU A 212 -5.53 1.88 -8.13
N ALA A 213 -5.04 1.01 -7.24
CA ALA A 213 -4.65 1.41 -5.89
C ALA A 213 -3.53 2.46 -5.89
N LEU A 214 -2.49 2.28 -6.72
CA LEU A 214 -1.38 3.23 -6.82
C LEU A 214 -1.82 4.60 -7.35
N VAL A 215 -2.67 4.64 -8.38
CA VAL A 215 -3.22 5.90 -8.90
C VAL A 215 -3.99 6.64 -7.81
N TYR A 216 -4.94 5.94 -7.17
CA TYR A 216 -5.74 6.51 -6.10
C TYR A 216 -4.88 7.04 -4.95
N ILE A 217 -3.93 6.24 -4.46
CA ILE A 217 -3.03 6.65 -3.38
C ILE A 217 -2.21 7.87 -3.79
N LEU A 218 -1.66 7.90 -5.01
CA LEU A 218 -0.81 9.01 -5.47
C LEU A 218 -1.60 10.32 -5.57
N GLU A 219 -2.82 10.27 -6.11
CA GLU A 219 -3.70 11.44 -6.19
C GLU A 219 -4.04 11.97 -4.79
N GLN A 220 -4.42 11.08 -3.88
CA GLN A 220 -4.73 11.46 -2.50
C GLN A 220 -3.51 11.99 -1.76
N ALA A 221 -2.34 11.37 -1.94
CA ALA A 221 -1.10 11.82 -1.33
C ALA A 221 -0.73 13.23 -1.80
N LYS A 222 -0.75 13.49 -3.11
CA LYS A 222 -0.52 14.82 -3.68
C LYS A 222 -1.50 15.87 -3.16
N LEU A 223 -2.77 15.50 -3.02
CA LEU A 223 -3.79 16.38 -2.45
C LEU A 223 -3.44 16.74 -1.00
N ARG A 224 -3.05 15.77 -0.17
CA ARG A 224 -2.69 15.99 1.24
C ARG A 224 -1.43 16.84 1.41
N GLU A 225 -0.42 16.64 0.58
CA GLU A 225 0.78 17.48 0.60
C GLU A 225 0.45 18.94 0.22
N LYS A 226 -0.41 19.13 -0.81
CA LYS A 226 -0.85 20.47 -1.23
C LYS A 226 -1.68 21.17 -0.16
N GLU A 227 -2.59 20.46 0.49
CA GLU A 227 -3.46 20.97 1.56
C GLU A 227 -2.73 21.08 2.91
N ARG A 228 -1.43 20.78 2.98
CA ARG A 228 -0.64 20.75 4.22
C ARG A 228 -1.32 19.97 5.35
N TRP A 229 -1.97 18.86 5.01
CA TRP A 229 -2.58 17.94 5.97
C TRP A 229 -3.70 18.54 6.83
N ILE A 230 -4.43 19.54 6.34
CA ILE A 230 -5.59 20.11 7.05
C ILE A 230 -6.64 19.02 7.29
N LEU A 231 -7.01 18.82 8.56
CA LEU A 231 -8.16 17.99 8.90
C LEU A 231 -9.44 18.70 8.41
N PRO A 232 -10.42 17.98 7.82
CA PRO A 232 -11.73 18.56 7.63
C PRO A 232 -12.23 19.07 8.99
N ALA A 233 -12.66 20.33 9.04
CA ALA A 233 -13.15 20.95 10.27
C ALA A 233 -14.14 19.99 10.94
N LYS A 234 -13.89 19.67 12.21
CA LYS A 234 -14.75 18.80 13.00
C LYS A 234 -16.16 19.37 12.86
N PRO A 235 -17.16 18.63 12.32
CA PRO A 235 -18.49 19.19 12.17
C PRO A 235 -18.93 19.68 13.54
N ALA A 236 -19.37 20.95 13.59
CA ALA A 236 -19.77 21.58 14.85
C ALA A 236 -20.66 20.59 15.62
N PRO A 237 -20.42 20.38 16.94
CA PRO A 237 -21.24 19.47 17.72
C PRO A 237 -22.69 19.89 17.50
N LYS A 238 -23.51 18.99 16.91
CA LYS A 238 -24.94 19.25 16.70
C LYS A 238 -25.52 19.61 18.05
N THR A 239 -25.70 20.91 18.25
CA THR A 239 -26.09 21.48 19.52
C THR A 239 -27.58 21.23 19.59
N GLY A 240 -27.97 20.25 20.40
CA GLY A 240 -29.38 19.99 20.70
C GLY A 240 -30.07 19.01 19.75
N GLU A 241 -30.04 17.73 20.12
CA GLU A 241 -31.29 16.97 20.14
C GLU A 241 -31.27 16.11 21.39
N HIS A 242 -31.76 16.70 22.48
CA HIS A 242 -32.16 16.00 23.69
C HIS A 242 -33.21 14.94 23.30
N SER A 243 -32.76 13.76 22.89
CA SER A 243 -33.62 12.59 22.77
C SER A 243 -34.07 12.20 24.18
N LYS A 244 -35.33 12.57 24.47
CA LYS A 244 -36.06 12.23 25.68
C LYS A 244 -35.91 10.74 25.95
N ARG A 245 -35.31 10.42 27.10
CA ARG A 245 -35.30 9.09 27.72
C ARG A 245 -36.71 8.49 27.66
N GLY A 246 -36.88 7.47 26.83
CA GLY A 246 -38.01 6.56 26.91
C GLY A 246 -37.93 5.80 28.23
N ALA A 247 -38.94 5.98 29.08
CA ALA A 247 -39.08 5.31 30.37
C ALA A 247 -39.14 3.78 30.19
N ARG A 248 -38.29 3.06 30.91
CA ARG A 248 -38.41 1.61 31.13
C ARG A 248 -39.71 1.34 31.90
N LYS A 249 -40.63 0.58 31.32
CA LYS A 249 -41.73 -0.04 32.08
C LYS A 249 -41.18 -1.19 32.93
N PRO A 250 -41.61 -1.34 34.20
CA PRO A 250 -41.26 -2.50 35.01
C PRO A 250 -42.08 -3.73 34.57
N GLN A 251 -41.42 -4.89 34.47
CA GLN A 251 -42.08 -6.18 34.33
C GLN A 251 -42.75 -6.53 35.67
N LYS A 252 -44.04 -6.85 35.63
CA LYS A 252 -44.77 -7.45 36.76
C LYS A 252 -44.44 -8.95 36.83
N SER A 253 -44.25 -9.40 38.06
CA SER A 253 -44.12 -10.79 38.52
C SER A 253 -45.38 -11.60 38.26
#